data_AF-A0A5M3XRJ4-F1
#
_entry.id   AF-A0A5M3XRJ4-F1
#
_cell.length_a   1.000
_cell.length_b   1.000
_cell.length_c   1.000
_cell.angle_alpha   90.00
_cell.angle_beta   90.00
_cell.angle_gamma   90.00
#
_symmetry.space_group_name_H-M   'P 1'
#
loop_
_entity.id
_entity.type
_entity.pdbx_description
1 polymer ?
#
loop_
_entity_poly.entity_id
_entity_poly.type
_entity_poly.pdbx_seq_one_letter_code
_entity_poly.pdbx_strand_id
1 'polypeptide(L)'
;MDREKITLTGSPETMLATLYARAVDSRAKRPILNDQEAARAVERIEYDFRRTGINAMTAAGVALRARQLDDWTKEFLAAHPEATVLHLACGLDTRVQRLDRPSTIRWIDVDYPEVLDLRNRLLPQPSGDYRTIATSVTDQEWLTEVPADRPTAVVFEGLSMYLRKDQGKSLIQRLTARFPSGELLFDSYGSMGIRLQRWIPAIRNAGATLYWAIDDPYELEGWHPGLKCVTALRSTELTGLAEFPPAARVGMWVMARIPGLRDAGRLLRYTF
;
A
#
# COMPACT_ATOMS: atom_id res chain seq x y z
N MET A 1 6.90 18.87 -22.87
CA MET A 1 7.53 17.65 -22.31
C MET A 1 6.73 16.48 -22.83
N ASP A 2 7.41 15.51 -23.44
CA ASP A 2 6.75 14.30 -23.94
C ASP A 2 6.20 13.49 -22.76
N ARG A 3 5.01 12.90 -22.93
CA ARG A 3 4.39 12.04 -21.92
C ARG A 3 5.11 10.69 -21.85
N GLU A 4 5.21 10.14 -20.66
CA GLU A 4 5.84 8.84 -20.41
C GLU A 4 4.93 7.71 -20.90
N LYS A 5 5.43 6.86 -21.80
CA LYS A 5 4.74 5.65 -22.23
C LYS A 5 4.93 4.53 -21.22
N ILE A 6 3.84 3.86 -20.84
CA ILE A 6 3.92 2.72 -19.93
C ILE A 6 4.13 1.43 -20.70
N THR A 7 5.20 0.71 -20.37
CA THR A 7 5.53 -0.62 -20.90
C THR A 7 5.36 -1.73 -19.85
N LEU A 8 5.00 -1.36 -18.61
CA LEU A 8 4.79 -2.30 -17.50
C LEU A 8 3.55 -3.16 -17.76
N THR A 9 3.64 -4.46 -17.42
CA THR A 9 2.57 -5.44 -17.57
C THR A 9 2.42 -6.26 -16.29
N GLY A 10 1.29 -6.95 -16.09
CA GLY A 10 1.09 -7.82 -14.93
C GLY A 10 0.91 -7.04 -13.63
N SER A 11 1.49 -7.54 -12.53
CA SER A 11 1.34 -6.91 -11.21
C SER A 11 1.80 -5.43 -11.19
N PRO A 12 2.97 -5.06 -11.78
CA PRO A 12 3.37 -3.66 -11.89
C PRO A 12 2.36 -2.74 -12.60
N GLU A 13 1.57 -3.21 -13.58
CA GLU A 13 0.56 -2.36 -14.24
C GLU A 13 -0.57 -1.97 -13.27
N THR A 14 -0.88 -2.81 -12.28
CA THR A 14 -1.98 -2.55 -11.33
C THR A 14 -1.76 -1.28 -10.49
N MET A 15 -0.51 -0.85 -10.29
CA MET A 15 -0.20 0.37 -9.54
C MET A 15 -0.74 1.64 -10.23
N LEU A 16 -0.97 1.60 -11.55
CA LEU A 16 -1.61 2.70 -12.28
C LEU A 16 -3.04 2.94 -11.80
N ALA A 17 -3.76 1.90 -11.39
CA ALA A 17 -5.10 2.03 -10.85
C ALA A 17 -5.08 2.75 -9.51
N THR A 18 -4.13 2.41 -8.61
CA THR A 18 -3.99 3.10 -7.32
C THR A 18 -3.49 4.53 -7.47
N LEU A 19 -2.57 4.78 -8.40
CA LEU A 19 -2.13 6.14 -8.74
C LEU A 19 -3.31 6.99 -9.24
N TYR A 20 -4.07 6.45 -10.20
CA TYR A 20 -5.20 7.16 -10.79
C TYR A 20 -6.33 7.40 -9.79
N ALA A 21 -6.59 6.44 -8.90
CA ALA A 21 -7.52 6.61 -7.79
C ALA A 21 -7.17 7.81 -6.91
N ARG A 22 -5.89 7.97 -6.52
CA ARG A 22 -5.44 9.13 -5.74
C ARG A 22 -5.54 10.45 -6.52
N ALA A 23 -5.30 10.42 -7.83
CA ALA A 23 -5.53 11.58 -8.70
C ALA A 23 -7.02 11.95 -8.86
N VAL A 24 -7.93 10.97 -8.85
CA VAL A 24 -9.38 11.21 -8.85
C VAL A 24 -9.81 11.80 -7.50
N ASP A 25 -9.30 11.26 -6.39
CA ASP A 25 -9.55 11.79 -5.04
C ASP A 25 -9.10 13.25 -4.91
N SER A 26 -7.89 13.61 -5.37
CA SER A 26 -7.36 14.97 -5.23
C SER A 26 -8.12 16.03 -6.03
N ARG A 27 -8.95 15.63 -6.99
CA ARG A 27 -9.86 16.49 -7.76
C ARG A 27 -11.28 16.52 -7.19
N ALA A 28 -11.58 15.73 -6.16
CA ALA A 28 -12.89 15.73 -5.53
C ALA A 28 -13.16 17.04 -4.78
N LYS A 29 -14.44 17.39 -4.61
CA LYS A 29 -14.86 18.58 -3.85
C LYS A 29 -14.38 18.54 -2.39
N ARG A 30 -14.24 17.33 -1.83
CA ARG A 30 -13.74 17.05 -0.48
C ARG A 30 -12.74 15.89 -0.59
N PRO A 31 -11.47 16.17 -0.93
CA PRO A 31 -10.47 15.12 -1.11
C PRO A 31 -10.10 14.48 0.24
N ILE A 32 -9.86 13.17 0.25
CA ILE A 32 -9.46 12.41 1.45
C ILE A 32 -7.97 12.56 1.71
N LEU A 33 -7.14 12.30 0.69
CA LEU A 33 -5.69 12.44 0.74
C LEU A 33 -5.23 13.77 0.16
N ASN A 34 -5.93 14.25 -0.86
CA ASN A 34 -5.51 15.41 -1.64
C ASN A 34 -4.10 15.24 -2.25
N ASP A 35 -3.83 14.06 -2.81
CA ASP A 35 -2.54 13.71 -3.41
C ASP A 35 -2.32 14.44 -4.74
N GLN A 36 -1.74 15.64 -4.64
CA GLN A 36 -1.45 16.50 -5.79
C GLN A 36 -0.31 15.94 -6.65
N GLU A 37 0.64 15.22 -6.06
CA GLU A 37 1.72 14.58 -6.82
C GLU A 37 1.17 13.45 -7.70
N ALA A 38 0.21 12.66 -7.21
CA ALA A 38 -0.47 11.68 -8.04
C ALA A 38 -1.21 12.32 -9.23
N ALA A 39 -1.90 13.44 -9.01
CA ALA A 39 -2.57 14.16 -10.09
C ALA A 39 -1.57 14.63 -11.17
N ARG A 40 -0.44 15.22 -10.77
CA ARG A 40 0.61 15.64 -11.69
C ARG A 40 1.25 14.47 -12.42
N ALA A 41 1.51 13.36 -11.73
CA ALA A 41 2.07 12.16 -12.35
C ALA A 41 1.13 11.58 -13.42
N VAL A 42 -0.18 11.51 -13.15
CA VAL A 42 -1.19 11.04 -14.12
C VAL A 42 -1.20 11.89 -15.39
N GLU A 43 -1.04 13.21 -15.29
CA GLU A 43 -1.00 14.12 -16.44
C GLU A 43 0.24 13.93 -17.33
N ARG A 44 1.31 13.36 -16.75
CA ARG A 44 2.58 13.08 -17.43
C ARG A 44 2.62 11.69 -18.06
N ILE A 45 1.62 10.83 -17.85
CA ILE A 45 1.58 9.47 -18.36
C ILE A 45 0.71 9.38 -19.63
N GLU A 46 1.21 8.74 -20.67
CA GLU A 46 0.44 8.35 -21.86
C GLU A 46 -0.21 6.98 -21.63
N TYR A 47 -1.36 6.97 -20.96
CA TYR A 47 -2.14 5.74 -20.67
C TYR A 47 -3.65 6.02 -20.68
N ASP A 48 -4.45 5.06 -21.16
CA ASP A 48 -5.91 5.14 -21.04
C ASP A 48 -6.38 4.69 -19.65
N PHE A 49 -6.41 5.62 -18.70
CA PHE A 49 -6.81 5.37 -17.33
C PHE A 49 -8.25 4.85 -17.16
N ARG A 50 -9.12 4.97 -18.17
CA ARG A 50 -10.46 4.34 -18.13
C ARG A 50 -10.36 2.83 -18.02
N ARG A 51 -9.27 2.22 -18.52
CA ARG A 51 -9.00 0.78 -18.40
C ARG A 51 -8.83 0.31 -16.96
N THR A 52 -8.52 1.19 -16.01
CA THR A 52 -8.39 0.84 -14.59
C THR A 52 -9.75 0.51 -13.95
N GLY A 53 -10.85 1.00 -14.53
CA GLY A 53 -12.20 0.87 -13.96
C GLY A 53 -12.45 1.72 -12.71
N ILE A 54 -11.50 2.60 -12.36
CA ILE A 54 -11.64 3.49 -11.20
C ILE A 54 -12.74 4.51 -11.44
N ASN A 55 -13.68 4.57 -10.50
CA ASN A 55 -14.68 5.62 -10.37
C ASN A 55 -14.50 6.34 -9.01
N ALA A 56 -15.32 7.37 -8.75
CA ALA A 56 -15.24 8.16 -7.52
C ALA A 56 -15.33 7.31 -6.23
N MET A 57 -16.14 6.25 -6.22
CA MET A 57 -16.30 5.38 -5.05
C MET A 57 -15.06 4.53 -4.80
N THR A 58 -14.53 3.88 -5.85
CA THR A 58 -13.30 3.08 -5.72
C THR A 58 -12.08 3.97 -5.44
N ALA A 59 -12.06 5.18 -6.00
CA ALA A 59 -11.04 6.18 -5.72
C ALA A 59 -11.03 6.56 -4.23
N ALA A 60 -12.21 6.85 -3.67
CA ALA A 60 -12.35 7.15 -2.26
C ALA A 60 -11.93 5.96 -1.38
N GLY A 61 -12.27 4.71 -1.75
CA GLY A 61 -11.82 3.52 -1.04
C GLY A 61 -10.29 3.35 -1.01
N VAL A 62 -9.62 3.56 -2.15
CA VAL A 62 -8.14 3.57 -2.23
C VAL A 62 -7.56 4.70 -1.38
N ALA A 63 -8.13 5.91 -1.46
CA ALA A 63 -7.65 7.05 -0.69
C ALA A 63 -7.83 6.86 0.83
N LEU A 64 -8.95 6.28 1.28
CA LEU A 64 -9.17 5.93 2.69
C LEU A 64 -8.17 4.87 3.18
N ARG A 65 -7.93 3.82 2.39
CA ARG A 65 -6.92 2.80 2.71
C ARG A 65 -5.54 3.43 2.85
N ALA A 66 -5.17 4.25 1.88
CA ALA A 66 -3.86 4.90 1.89
C ALA A 66 -3.73 5.89 3.05
N ARG A 67 -4.79 6.67 3.36
CA ARG A 67 -4.84 7.55 4.53
C ARG A 67 -4.67 6.80 5.84
N GLN A 68 -5.31 5.65 6.01
CA GLN A 68 -5.18 4.89 7.25
C GLN A 68 -3.74 4.39 7.47
N LEU A 69 -3.04 3.97 6.41
CA LEU A 69 -1.62 3.61 6.48
C LEU A 69 -0.74 4.85 6.75
N ASP A 70 -1.09 6.01 6.19
CA ASP A 70 -0.43 7.29 6.48
C ASP A 70 -0.59 7.67 7.95
N ASP A 71 -1.78 7.52 8.51
CA ASP A 71 -2.08 7.84 9.91
C ASP A 71 -1.29 6.92 10.85
N TRP A 72 -1.24 5.61 10.60
CA TRP A 72 -0.37 4.71 11.37
C TRP A 72 1.11 5.02 11.22
N THR A 73 1.56 5.38 10.02
CA THR A 73 2.96 5.79 9.80
C THR A 73 3.28 7.05 10.61
N LYS A 74 2.39 8.05 10.63
CA LYS A 74 2.55 9.27 11.43
C LYS A 74 2.56 8.98 12.92
N GLU A 75 1.68 8.10 13.41
CA GLU A 75 1.65 7.68 14.81
C GLU A 75 2.98 7.04 15.21
N PHE A 76 3.53 6.15 14.37
CA PHE A 76 4.84 5.56 14.60
C PHE A 76 5.96 6.61 14.63
N LEU A 77 5.99 7.53 13.67
CA LEU A 77 7.01 8.59 13.61
C LEU A 77 6.90 9.58 14.78
N ALA A 78 5.69 9.82 15.31
CA ALA A 78 5.49 10.63 16.50
C ALA A 78 6.04 9.93 17.76
N ALA A 79 5.93 8.60 17.85
CA ALA A 79 6.48 7.80 18.95
C ALA A 79 8.01 7.59 18.83
N HIS A 80 8.56 7.67 17.61
CA HIS A 80 9.97 7.43 17.31
C HIS A 80 10.59 8.60 16.51
N PRO A 81 11.10 9.64 17.20
CA PRO A 81 11.69 10.82 16.55
C PRO A 81 12.90 10.53 15.65
N GLU A 82 13.58 9.41 15.86
CA GLU A 82 14.59 8.87 14.95
C GLU A 82 14.18 7.44 14.56
N ALA A 83 13.81 7.25 13.30
CA ALA A 83 13.28 5.99 12.80
C ALA A 83 13.56 5.78 11.32
N THR A 84 13.34 4.55 10.84
CA THR A 84 13.33 4.20 9.41
C THR A 84 11.89 3.93 8.98
N VAL A 85 11.47 4.50 7.85
CA VAL A 85 10.32 4.00 7.09
C VAL A 85 10.83 3.17 5.93
N LEU A 86 10.46 1.90 5.92
CA LEU A 86 10.78 0.96 4.86
C LEU A 86 9.50 0.66 4.06
N HIS A 87 9.41 1.19 2.86
CA HIS A 87 8.21 1.16 2.04
C HIS A 87 8.38 0.15 0.90
N LEU A 88 7.74 -1.01 1.04
CA LEU A 88 7.91 -2.14 0.14
C LEU A 88 6.86 -2.14 -0.96
N ALA A 89 7.29 -2.49 -2.18
CA ALA A 89 6.51 -2.35 -3.40
C ALA A 89 5.90 -0.95 -3.51
N CYS A 90 6.77 0.07 -3.36
CA CYS A 90 6.36 1.47 -3.22
C CYS A 90 5.62 2.02 -4.45
N GLY A 91 5.79 1.40 -5.63
CA GLY A 91 5.17 1.79 -6.88
C GLY A 91 5.31 3.28 -7.17
N LEU A 92 4.19 3.87 -7.58
CA LEU A 92 4.02 5.31 -7.77
C LEU A 92 3.30 5.96 -6.58
N ASP A 93 3.45 5.41 -5.37
CA ASP A 93 2.88 5.99 -4.16
C ASP A 93 3.71 7.18 -3.66
N THR A 94 3.03 8.26 -3.32
CA THR A 94 3.61 9.56 -2.99
C THR A 94 3.73 9.82 -1.49
N ARG A 95 3.69 8.78 -0.64
CA ARG A 95 3.80 8.91 0.83
C ARG A 95 4.96 9.79 1.26
N VAL A 96 6.15 9.55 0.72
CA VAL A 96 7.34 10.32 1.07
C VAL A 96 7.26 11.79 0.65
N GLN A 97 6.41 12.14 -0.32
CA GLN A 97 6.14 13.52 -0.74
C GLN A 97 5.05 14.20 0.10
N ARG A 98 4.04 13.45 0.56
CA ARG A 98 2.87 14.01 1.26
C ARG A 98 2.93 13.92 2.78
N LEU A 99 3.75 13.02 3.32
CA LEU A 99 4.02 12.96 4.75
C LEU A 99 5.09 13.98 5.10
N ASP A 100 4.77 14.91 5.98
CA ASP A 100 5.75 15.83 6.55
C ASP A 100 6.75 15.01 7.37
N ARG A 101 7.99 14.94 6.88
CA ARG A 101 9.03 14.05 7.39
C ARG A 101 10.18 14.87 7.98
N PRO A 102 10.47 14.73 9.29
CA PRO A 102 11.67 15.30 9.89
C PRO A 102 12.95 14.76 9.25
N SER A 103 14.02 15.55 9.25
CA SER A 103 15.33 15.15 8.70
C SER A 103 15.98 13.96 9.41
N THR A 104 15.52 13.64 10.63
CA THR A 104 15.95 12.48 11.44
C THR A 104 15.36 11.16 10.96
N ILE A 105 14.32 11.19 10.11
CA ILE A 105 13.66 10.00 9.61
C ILE A 105 14.30 9.56 8.30
N ARG A 106 14.78 8.31 8.26
CA ARG A 106 15.25 7.66 7.05
C ARG A 106 14.08 7.10 6.28
N TRP A 107 14.02 7.32 4.96
CA TRP A 107 13.00 6.72 4.10
C TRP A 107 13.64 5.85 3.02
N ILE A 108 13.21 4.60 2.91
CA ILE A 108 13.71 3.65 1.92
C ILE A 108 12.54 3.08 1.14
N ASP A 109 12.49 3.40 -0.15
CA ASP A 109 11.54 2.83 -1.10
C ASP A 109 12.16 1.56 -1.75
N VAL A 110 11.43 0.45 -1.76
CA VAL A 110 11.87 -0.83 -2.35
C VAL A 110 10.89 -1.28 -3.41
N ASP A 111 11.34 -1.48 -4.63
CA ASP A 111 10.52 -1.99 -5.74
C ASP A 111 11.42 -2.51 -6.88
N TYR A 112 10.79 -3.07 -7.92
CA TYR A 112 11.48 -3.52 -9.12
C TYR A 112 12.24 -2.36 -9.80
N PRO A 113 13.39 -2.64 -10.43
CA PRO A 113 14.18 -1.62 -11.13
C PRO A 113 13.36 -0.77 -12.10
N GLU A 114 12.53 -1.38 -12.94
CA GLU A 114 11.71 -0.69 -13.93
C GLU A 114 10.62 0.21 -13.31
N VAL A 115 10.15 -0.14 -12.11
CA VAL A 115 9.18 0.66 -11.35
C VAL A 115 9.86 1.87 -10.73
N LEU A 116 11.04 1.70 -10.14
CA LEU A 116 11.82 2.80 -9.58
C LEU A 116 12.34 3.75 -10.66
N ASP A 117 12.72 3.24 -11.82
CA ASP A 117 13.08 4.05 -12.97
C ASP A 117 11.91 4.94 -13.41
N LEU A 118 10.70 4.38 -13.51
CA LEU A 118 9.49 5.13 -13.83
C LEU A 118 9.16 6.16 -12.73
N ARG A 119 9.26 5.77 -11.46
CA ARG A 119 9.08 6.65 -10.29
C ARG A 119 10.01 7.86 -10.36
N ASN A 120 11.29 7.65 -10.63
CA ASN A 120 12.30 8.70 -10.72
C ASN A 120 12.05 9.68 -11.85
N ARG A 121 11.45 9.24 -12.96
CA ARG A 121 11.03 10.13 -14.05
C ARG A 121 9.78 10.93 -13.70
N LEU A 122 8.81 10.32 -13.01
CA LEU A 122 7.48 10.89 -12.80
C LEU A 122 7.33 11.75 -11.54
N LEU A 123 7.99 11.39 -10.45
CA LEU A 123 7.79 12.00 -9.13
C LEU A 123 8.98 12.88 -8.73
N PRO A 124 8.74 13.94 -7.94
CA PRO A 124 9.82 14.74 -7.42
C PRO A 124 10.70 13.91 -6.48
N GLN A 125 12.01 14.14 -6.56
CA GLN A 125 12.99 13.50 -5.68
C GLN A 125 12.83 14.02 -4.25
N PRO A 126 12.58 13.13 -3.26
CA PRO A 126 12.53 13.55 -1.86
C PRO A 126 13.87 14.07 -1.38
N SER A 127 13.85 15.07 -0.50
CA SER A 127 15.04 15.60 0.16
C SER A 127 15.47 14.73 1.35
N GLY A 128 16.59 15.05 2.03
CA GLY A 128 17.02 14.38 3.27
C GLY A 128 17.52 12.93 3.08
N ASP A 129 17.49 12.13 4.16
CA ASP A 129 17.89 10.71 4.11
C ASP A 129 16.79 9.86 3.41
N TYR A 130 16.81 9.92 2.08
CA TYR A 130 15.97 9.12 1.19
C TYR A 130 16.84 8.32 0.23
N ARG A 131 16.50 7.04 0.04
CA ARG A 131 17.11 6.20 -0.99
C ARG A 131 16.14 5.14 -1.49
N THR A 132 16.50 4.52 -2.60
CA THR A 132 15.76 3.41 -3.20
C THR A 132 16.60 2.14 -3.20
N ILE A 133 15.95 0.97 -3.15
CA ILE A 133 16.58 -0.34 -3.34
C ILE A 133 15.83 -1.06 -4.47
N ALA A 134 16.53 -1.31 -5.58
CA ALA A 134 15.96 -1.87 -6.80
C ALA A 134 16.02 -3.41 -6.81
N THR A 135 14.95 -4.06 -6.38
CA THR A 135 14.91 -5.51 -6.12
C THR A 135 13.47 -6.02 -6.03
N SER A 136 13.27 -7.34 -6.14
CA SER A 136 12.03 -7.94 -5.65
C SER A 136 12.06 -8.03 -4.13
N VAL A 137 10.96 -7.69 -3.46
CA VAL A 137 10.83 -7.89 -2.00
C VAL A 137 11.03 -9.35 -1.57
N THR A 138 10.79 -10.29 -2.49
CA THR A 138 10.98 -11.74 -2.27
C THR A 138 12.44 -12.17 -2.33
N ASP A 139 13.34 -11.33 -2.85
CA ASP A 139 14.77 -11.61 -2.87
C ASP A 139 15.31 -11.54 -1.43
N GLN A 140 16.37 -12.31 -1.17
CA GLN A 140 16.86 -12.50 0.21
C GLN A 140 17.83 -11.40 0.65
N GLU A 141 18.70 -10.95 -0.25
CA GLU A 141 19.91 -10.20 0.11
C GLU A 141 19.68 -8.71 0.36
N TRP A 142 18.68 -8.11 -0.30
CA TRP A 142 18.45 -6.66 -0.26
C TRP A 142 18.23 -6.10 1.15
N LEU A 143 17.66 -6.90 2.06
CA LEU A 143 17.37 -6.48 3.43
C LEU A 143 18.65 -6.24 4.25
N THR A 144 19.79 -6.82 3.83
CA THR A 144 21.09 -6.57 4.46
C THR A 144 21.60 -5.16 4.19
N GLU A 145 21.18 -4.54 3.09
CA GLU A 145 21.53 -3.16 2.72
C GLU A 145 20.81 -2.12 3.58
N VAL A 146 19.75 -2.52 4.30
CA VAL A 146 18.99 -1.66 5.20
C VAL A 146 19.65 -1.65 6.58
N PRO A 147 20.15 -0.50 7.09
CA PRO A 147 20.65 -0.44 8.45
C PRO A 147 19.54 -0.72 9.46
N ALA A 148 19.86 -1.50 10.49
CA ALA A 148 18.95 -1.81 11.61
C ALA A 148 19.37 -1.08 12.89
N ASP A 149 19.75 0.18 12.75
CA ASP A 149 20.25 1.06 13.79
C ASP A 149 19.13 1.80 14.56
N ARG A 150 17.88 1.67 14.12
CA ARG A 150 16.72 2.42 14.66
C ARG A 150 15.40 1.62 14.50
N PRO A 151 14.33 1.99 15.23
CA PRO A 151 13.00 1.43 15.03
C PRO A 151 12.53 1.59 13.58
N THR A 152 11.84 0.59 13.03
CA THR A 152 11.43 0.57 11.62
C THR A 152 9.93 0.38 11.44
N ALA A 153 9.26 1.33 10.78
CA ALA A 153 7.92 1.12 10.23
C ALA A 153 8.06 0.52 8.83
N VAL A 154 7.59 -0.71 8.65
CA VAL A 154 7.54 -1.37 7.35
C VAL A 154 6.14 -1.21 6.78
N VAL A 155 6.01 -0.44 5.69
CA VAL A 155 4.73 -0.15 5.04
C VAL A 155 4.66 -0.88 3.72
N PHE A 156 3.58 -1.62 3.47
CA PHE A 156 3.35 -2.22 2.15
C PHE A 156 1.86 -2.26 1.80
N GLU A 157 1.50 -1.51 0.77
CA GLU A 157 0.12 -1.38 0.27
C GLU A 157 -0.02 -2.06 -1.09
N GLY A 158 -1.02 -2.93 -1.24
CA GLY A 158 -1.25 -3.64 -2.49
C GLY A 158 -0.17 -4.67 -2.82
N LEU A 159 0.50 -5.23 -1.80
CA LEU A 159 1.57 -6.23 -1.98
C LEU A 159 1.19 -7.62 -1.50
N SER A 160 0.69 -7.75 -0.27
CA SER A 160 0.55 -9.06 0.42
C SER A 160 -0.21 -10.09 -0.39
N MET A 161 -1.32 -9.68 -1.02
CA MET A 161 -2.21 -10.51 -1.82
C MET A 161 -1.56 -11.04 -3.11
N TYR A 162 -0.49 -10.41 -3.60
CA TYR A 162 0.25 -10.86 -4.79
C TYR A 162 1.37 -11.85 -4.46
N LEU A 163 1.73 -11.99 -3.18
CA LEU A 163 2.71 -12.98 -2.74
C LEU A 163 2.05 -14.35 -2.58
N ARG A 164 2.82 -15.42 -2.73
CA ARG A 164 2.44 -16.73 -2.20
C ARG A 164 2.60 -16.74 -0.68
N LYS A 165 1.86 -17.60 0.04
CA LYS A 165 1.88 -17.64 1.52
C LYS A 165 3.28 -17.90 2.09
N ASP A 166 4.08 -18.75 1.44
CA ASP A 166 5.47 -19.04 1.81
C ASP A 166 6.38 -17.82 1.60
N GLN A 167 6.22 -17.08 0.50
CA GLN A 167 6.95 -15.84 0.24
C GLN A 167 6.59 -14.75 1.26
N GLY A 168 5.30 -14.57 1.54
CA GLY A 168 4.80 -13.63 2.55
C GLY A 168 5.28 -13.97 3.96
N LYS A 169 5.25 -15.25 4.33
CA LYS A 169 5.81 -15.73 5.60
C LYS A 169 7.30 -15.47 5.72
N SER A 170 8.08 -15.83 4.68
CA SER A 170 9.52 -15.58 4.65
C SER A 170 9.85 -14.08 4.75
N LEU A 171 9.11 -13.23 4.01
CA LEU A 171 9.28 -11.78 4.08
C LEU A 171 9.03 -11.25 5.51
N ILE A 172 7.90 -11.58 6.12
CA ILE A 172 7.55 -11.13 7.47
C ILE A 172 8.60 -11.61 8.48
N GLN A 173 9.00 -12.89 8.44
CA GLN A 173 10.00 -13.43 9.36
C GLN A 173 11.36 -12.72 9.23
N ARG A 174 11.81 -12.43 8.00
CA ARG A 174 13.06 -11.69 7.77
C ARG A 174 12.98 -10.26 8.29
N LEU A 175 11.88 -9.56 8.04
CA LEU A 175 11.67 -8.20 8.52
C LEU A 175 11.68 -8.15 10.06
N THR A 176 10.91 -9.03 10.71
CA THR A 176 10.81 -9.08 12.18
C THR A 176 12.11 -9.51 12.85
N ALA A 177 12.95 -10.30 12.18
CA ALA A 177 14.24 -10.72 12.72
C ALA A 177 15.38 -9.72 12.45
N ARG A 178 15.23 -8.83 11.47
CA ARG A 178 16.29 -7.91 11.02
C ARG A 178 16.43 -6.69 11.92
N PHE A 179 15.30 -6.12 12.34
CA PHE A 179 15.23 -4.82 13.02
C PHE A 179 15.05 -5.01 14.54
N PRO A 180 15.58 -4.08 15.36
CA PRO A 180 15.52 -4.21 16.82
C PRO A 180 14.11 -4.09 17.39
N SER A 181 13.26 -3.30 16.72
CA SER A 181 11.83 -3.16 17.00
C SER A 181 11.16 -2.48 15.80
N GLY A 182 9.85 -2.59 15.69
CA GLY A 182 9.13 -1.87 14.65
C GLY A 182 7.65 -2.20 14.53
N GLU A 183 7.07 -1.72 13.42
CA GLU A 183 5.69 -2.03 13.06
C GLU A 183 5.58 -2.52 11.61
N LEU A 184 4.68 -3.46 11.36
CA LEU A 184 4.25 -3.84 10.00
C LEU A 184 2.88 -3.21 9.73
N LEU A 185 2.79 -2.39 8.69
CA LEU A 185 1.61 -1.63 8.29
C LEU A 185 1.24 -2.02 6.86
N PHE A 186 0.17 -2.81 6.69
CA PHE A 186 -0.16 -3.31 5.36
C PHE A 186 -1.63 -3.65 5.18
N ASP A 187 -2.06 -3.79 3.94
CA ASP A 187 -3.38 -4.32 3.62
C ASP A 187 -3.31 -5.78 3.16
N SER A 188 -4.42 -6.49 3.34
CA SER A 188 -4.56 -7.90 2.99
C SER A 188 -5.96 -8.22 2.50
N TYR A 189 -6.08 -9.32 1.76
CA TYR A 189 -7.35 -9.85 1.29
C TYR A 189 -7.70 -11.11 2.06
N GLY A 190 -8.99 -11.31 2.35
CA GLY A 190 -9.52 -12.60 2.80
C GLY A 190 -9.77 -13.54 1.62
N SER A 191 -10.06 -14.81 1.91
CA SER A 191 -10.29 -15.86 0.91
C SER A 191 -11.41 -15.49 -0.07
N MET A 192 -12.46 -14.81 0.40
CA MET A 192 -13.54 -14.33 -0.47
C MET A 192 -13.05 -13.23 -1.42
N GLY A 193 -12.21 -12.30 -0.95
CA GLY A 193 -11.61 -11.26 -1.79
C GLY A 193 -10.79 -11.87 -2.93
N ILE A 194 -9.97 -12.87 -2.62
CA ILE A 194 -9.20 -13.62 -3.63
C ILE A 194 -10.11 -14.39 -4.58
N ARG A 195 -11.16 -15.05 -4.08
CA ARG A 195 -12.13 -15.77 -4.93
C ARG A 195 -12.84 -14.84 -5.92
N LEU A 196 -13.09 -13.59 -5.51
CA LEU A 196 -13.78 -12.59 -6.32
C LEU A 196 -12.82 -11.70 -7.15
N GLN A 197 -11.51 -11.97 -7.14
CA GLN A 197 -10.52 -11.10 -7.80
C GLN A 197 -10.77 -10.85 -9.29
N ARG A 198 -11.40 -11.80 -10.01
CA ARG A 198 -11.74 -11.66 -11.44
C ARG A 198 -12.78 -10.57 -11.71
N TRP A 199 -13.51 -10.14 -10.69
CA TRP A 199 -14.49 -9.07 -10.76
C TRP A 199 -13.87 -7.69 -10.51
N ILE A 200 -12.61 -7.62 -10.10
CA ILE A 200 -11.88 -6.37 -9.85
C ILE A 200 -11.22 -5.93 -11.17
N PRO A 201 -11.69 -4.84 -11.81
CA PRO A 201 -11.20 -4.46 -13.15
C PRO A 201 -9.70 -4.22 -13.21
N ALA A 202 -9.12 -3.58 -12.19
CA ALA A 202 -7.68 -3.32 -12.11
C ALA A 202 -6.84 -4.60 -12.15
N ILE A 203 -7.29 -5.68 -11.49
CA ILE A 203 -6.59 -6.97 -11.47
C ILE A 203 -6.79 -7.70 -12.80
N ARG A 204 -8.06 -7.82 -13.23
CA ARG A 204 -8.42 -8.54 -14.45
C ARG A 204 -7.77 -7.93 -15.69
N ASN A 205 -7.81 -6.61 -15.82
CA ASN A 205 -7.37 -5.92 -17.03
C ASN A 205 -5.84 -5.83 -17.12
N ALA A 206 -5.13 -5.89 -15.98
CA ALA A 206 -3.67 -6.01 -15.92
C ALA A 206 -3.16 -7.45 -16.08
N GLY A 207 -4.06 -8.44 -16.13
CA GLY A 207 -3.69 -9.87 -16.17
C GLY A 207 -3.01 -10.35 -14.88
N ALA A 208 -3.20 -9.66 -13.76
CA ALA A 208 -2.58 -10.00 -12.50
C ALA A 208 -3.38 -11.09 -11.75
N THR A 209 -2.73 -11.77 -10.81
CA THR A 209 -3.35 -12.83 -9.99
C THR A 209 -2.97 -12.65 -8.52
N LEU A 210 -3.97 -12.74 -7.64
CA LEU A 210 -3.83 -12.76 -6.19
C LEU A 210 -3.75 -14.20 -5.69
N TYR A 211 -2.88 -14.47 -4.73
CA TYR A 211 -2.57 -15.81 -4.24
C TYR A 211 -2.82 -15.99 -2.74
N TRP A 212 -2.35 -15.07 -1.89
CA TRP A 212 -2.33 -15.27 -0.44
C TRP A 212 -3.42 -14.49 0.29
N ALA A 213 -4.36 -15.24 0.87
CA ALA A 213 -5.40 -14.72 1.74
C ALA A 213 -5.00 -14.80 3.22
N ILE A 214 -5.47 -13.83 4.01
CA ILE A 214 -5.36 -13.79 5.47
C ILE A 214 -6.76 -13.68 6.06
N ASP A 215 -7.37 -14.82 6.42
CA ASP A 215 -8.71 -14.87 6.99
C ASP A 215 -8.73 -14.62 8.50
N ASP A 216 -7.68 -15.04 9.21
CA ASP A 216 -7.45 -14.73 10.62
C ASP A 216 -6.11 -13.98 10.75
N PRO A 217 -6.11 -12.68 11.08
CA PRO A 217 -4.86 -11.92 11.24
C PRO A 217 -4.02 -12.47 12.41
N TYR A 218 -4.63 -13.03 13.45
CA TYR A 218 -3.89 -13.53 14.61
C TYR A 218 -3.05 -14.78 14.29
N GLU A 219 -3.28 -15.45 13.14
CA GLU A 219 -2.46 -16.58 12.69
C GLU A 219 -0.99 -16.18 12.43
N LEU A 220 -0.76 -14.92 12.05
CA LEU A 220 0.57 -14.40 11.75
C LEU A 220 1.45 -14.30 13.00
N GLU A 221 0.87 -14.11 14.19
CA GLU A 221 1.64 -14.04 15.45
C GLU A 221 2.45 -15.32 15.71
N GLY A 222 2.01 -16.46 15.17
CA GLY A 222 2.74 -17.72 15.24
C GLY A 222 4.00 -17.78 14.37
N TRP A 223 4.29 -16.77 13.56
CA TRP A 223 5.42 -16.79 12.62
C TRP A 223 6.72 -16.26 13.24
N HIS A 224 6.62 -15.42 14.26
CA HIS A 224 7.76 -14.90 15.02
C HIS A 224 7.33 -14.53 16.44
N PRO A 225 8.09 -14.89 17.50
CA PRO A 225 7.68 -14.65 18.89
C PRO A 225 7.40 -13.17 19.23
N GLY A 226 8.10 -12.23 18.60
CA GLY A 226 7.90 -10.79 18.80
C GLY A 226 6.69 -10.21 18.06
N LEU A 227 6.16 -10.91 17.06
CA LEU A 227 5.11 -10.37 16.19
C LEU A 227 3.75 -10.41 16.88
N LYS A 228 3.11 -9.23 17.04
CA LYS A 228 1.82 -9.08 17.72
C LYS A 228 0.85 -8.23 16.92
N CYS A 229 -0.38 -8.70 16.74
CA CYS A 229 -1.41 -7.94 16.04
C CYS A 229 -1.97 -6.87 16.98
N VAL A 230 -1.75 -5.60 16.63
CA VAL A 230 -2.29 -4.46 17.38
C VAL A 230 -3.67 -4.09 16.85
N THR A 231 -3.81 -4.04 15.52
CA THR A 231 -5.06 -3.64 14.86
C THR A 231 -5.30 -4.48 13.62
N ALA A 232 -6.53 -4.98 13.49
CA ALA A 232 -7.02 -5.59 12.26
C ALA A 232 -8.32 -4.91 11.85
N LEU A 233 -8.21 -3.88 11.00
CA LEU A 233 -9.32 -3.03 10.61
C LEU A 233 -9.90 -3.50 9.27
N ARG A 234 -11.20 -3.77 9.21
CA ARG A 234 -11.83 -4.13 7.94
C ARG A 234 -11.97 -2.91 7.04
N SER A 235 -11.96 -3.12 5.73
CA SER A 235 -12.23 -2.03 4.77
C SER A 235 -13.63 -1.41 4.96
N THR A 236 -14.58 -2.13 5.55
CA THR A 236 -15.93 -1.65 5.88
C THR A 236 -16.00 -0.87 7.20
N GLU A 237 -14.91 -0.82 7.97
CA GLU A 237 -14.79 -0.15 9.27
C GLU A 237 -13.87 1.07 9.19
N LEU A 238 -13.33 1.40 8.00
CA LEU A 238 -12.46 2.55 7.80
C LEU A 238 -13.14 3.87 8.21
N THR A 239 -12.41 4.69 8.96
CA THR A 239 -12.82 6.06 9.26
C THR A 239 -12.93 6.86 7.97
N GLY A 240 -14.02 7.62 7.79
CA GLY A 240 -14.29 8.41 6.57
C GLY A 240 -15.34 7.81 5.63
N LEU A 241 -15.78 6.56 5.86
CA LEU A 241 -16.88 5.95 5.10
C LEU A 241 -18.22 6.70 5.24
N ALA A 242 -18.40 7.46 6.33
CA ALA A 242 -19.61 8.27 6.53
C ALA A 242 -19.76 9.41 5.51
N GLU A 243 -18.65 9.82 4.87
CA GLU A 243 -18.60 10.88 3.86
C GLU A 243 -18.96 10.37 2.46
N PHE A 244 -19.10 9.06 2.28
CA PHE A 244 -19.48 8.48 1.00
C PHE A 244 -20.94 8.86 0.62
N PRO A 245 -21.27 8.87 -0.68
CA PRO A 245 -22.65 9.05 -1.12
C PRO A 245 -23.61 8.03 -0.47
N PRO A 246 -24.90 8.39 -0.22
CA PRO A 246 -25.83 7.51 0.50
C PRO A 246 -25.93 6.09 -0.06
N ALA A 247 -25.98 5.92 -1.38
CA ALA A 247 -26.04 4.61 -2.02
C ALA A 247 -24.79 3.75 -1.73
N ALA A 248 -23.61 4.38 -1.73
CA ALA A 248 -22.35 3.70 -1.41
C ALA A 248 -22.30 3.28 0.06
N ARG A 249 -22.80 4.13 0.97
CA ARG A 249 -22.91 3.81 2.40
C ARG A 249 -23.81 2.60 2.66
N VAL A 250 -24.94 2.51 1.94
CA VAL A 250 -25.81 1.33 2.01
C VAL A 250 -25.06 0.09 1.50
N GLY A 251 -24.34 0.19 0.38
CA GLY A 251 -23.49 -0.89 -0.12
C GLY A 251 -22.46 -1.37 0.90
N MET A 252 -21.72 -0.46 1.54
CA MET A 252 -20.76 -0.77 2.59
C MET A 252 -21.42 -1.42 3.81
N TRP A 253 -22.59 -0.93 4.23
CA TRP A 253 -23.38 -1.50 5.32
C TRP A 253 -23.88 -2.92 5.03
N VAL A 254 -24.27 -3.20 3.78
CA VAL A 254 -24.66 -4.55 3.33
C VAL A 254 -23.44 -5.47 3.34
N MET A 255 -22.32 -5.04 2.75
CA MET A 255 -21.08 -5.81 2.76
C MET A 255 -20.62 -6.15 4.18
N ALA A 256 -20.73 -5.19 5.11
CA ALA A 256 -20.39 -5.39 6.52
C ALA A 256 -21.26 -6.44 7.25
N ARG A 257 -22.41 -6.84 6.69
CA ARG A 257 -23.30 -7.86 7.27
C ARG A 257 -23.10 -9.26 6.69
N ILE A 258 -22.40 -9.37 5.58
CA ILE A 258 -22.18 -10.64 4.90
C ILE A 258 -20.79 -11.13 5.29
N PRO A 259 -20.63 -12.19 6.11
CA PRO A 259 -19.34 -12.57 6.70
C PRO A 259 -18.19 -12.66 5.69
N GLY A 260 -18.41 -13.32 4.55
CA GLY A 260 -17.38 -13.43 3.50
C GLY A 260 -17.00 -12.10 2.85
N LEU A 261 -17.94 -11.17 2.66
CA LEU A 261 -17.66 -9.86 2.04
C LEU A 261 -17.10 -8.87 3.04
N ARG A 262 -17.57 -8.93 4.30
CA ARG A 262 -17.08 -8.10 5.40
C ARG A 262 -15.59 -8.29 5.62
N ASP A 263 -15.11 -9.53 5.50
CA ASP A 263 -13.72 -9.92 5.72
C ASP A 263 -12.91 -10.00 4.40
N ALA A 264 -13.43 -9.48 3.29
CA ALA A 264 -12.76 -9.54 1.98
C ALA A 264 -11.48 -8.70 1.91
N GLY A 265 -11.38 -7.61 2.68
CA GLY A 265 -10.23 -6.72 2.73
C GLY A 265 -10.02 -6.16 4.13
N ARG A 266 -8.75 -6.10 4.55
CA ARG A 266 -8.34 -5.56 5.86
C ARG A 266 -7.08 -4.73 5.73
N LEU A 267 -6.93 -3.79 6.65
CA LEU A 267 -5.64 -3.19 6.99
C LEU A 267 -5.19 -3.76 8.33
N LEU A 268 -3.92 -4.12 8.39
CA LEU A 268 -3.31 -4.78 9.52
C LEU A 268 -2.13 -3.97 10.03
N ARG A 269 -2.06 -3.85 11.35
CA ARG A 269 -0.95 -3.25 12.10
C ARG A 269 -0.42 -4.27 13.08
N TYR A 270 0.86 -4.57 12.98
CA TYR A 270 1.58 -5.41 13.94
C TYR A 270 2.74 -4.66 14.54
N THR A 271 3.11 -5.00 15.76
CA THR A 271 4.39 -4.64 16.37
C THR A 271 5.31 -5.85 16.39
N PHE A 272 6.62 -5.63 16.40
CA PHE A 272 7.63 -6.67 16.60
C PHE A 272 8.88 -6.13 17.30
#